data_AF-A0AA39Z001-F1
#
_entry.id   AF-A0AA39Z001-F1
#
_cell.length_a   1.000
_cell.length_b   1.000
_cell.length_c   1.000
_cell.angle_alpha   90.00
_cell.angle_beta   90.00
_cell.angle_gamma   90.00
#
_symmetry.space_group_name_H-M   'P 1'
#
loop_
_entity.id
_entity.type
_entity.pdbx_description
1 polymer ?
#
loop_
_entity_poly.entity_id
_entity_poly.type
_entity_poly.pdbx_seq_one_letter_code
_entity_poly.pdbx_strand_id
1 'polypeptide(L)'
;MALSDILEPFRAQDHGKDPLKARWYIVAIAALAAASASEDTPELYRLCTDGLPLEKEKLVQRRVKEAVLKTSMLYGVPKALQALYPMFNSWTDEQIDTYGPRSEAVRAGADPKIREARGQHYFDITWTPAIAHANQEKNRKYHPDFSLLNQQMLYEWWVSEDAILSNVETQMCTTAALICSNSPVQALWHTRGIVRHGGSMADAKFAQDLGLAIARAYDCKTGEITRVEDIDFSDSTPP
;
A
#
# COMPACT_ATOMS: atom_id res chain seq x y z
N MET A 1 0.26 24.57 -3.16
CA MET A 1 -0.96 23.96 -3.72
C MET A 1 -1.61 23.22 -2.58
N ALA A 2 -2.93 23.35 -2.38
CA ALA A 2 -3.57 22.64 -1.27
C ALA A 2 -3.61 21.13 -1.56
N LEU A 3 -3.61 20.28 -0.53
CA LEU A 3 -3.72 18.83 -0.73
C LEU A 3 -5.01 18.48 -1.47
N SER A 4 -6.12 19.14 -1.13
CA SER A 4 -7.41 18.99 -1.81
C SER A 4 -7.33 19.22 -3.32
N ASP A 5 -6.59 20.23 -3.79
CA ASP A 5 -6.42 20.52 -5.21
C ASP A 5 -5.71 19.38 -5.95
N ILE A 6 -4.76 18.72 -5.29
CA ILE A 6 -4.00 17.59 -5.84
C ILE A 6 -4.90 16.35 -5.95
N LEU A 7 -5.76 16.13 -4.95
CA LEU A 7 -6.53 14.90 -4.80
C LEU A 7 -7.88 14.92 -5.51
N GLU A 8 -8.47 16.09 -5.76
CA GLU A 8 -9.80 16.22 -6.36
C GLU A 8 -9.95 15.49 -7.71
N PRO A 9 -8.99 15.56 -8.66
CA PRO A 9 -9.09 14.81 -9.91
C PRO A 9 -9.17 13.29 -9.70
N PHE A 10 -8.43 12.77 -8.71
CA PHE A 10 -8.39 11.33 -8.39
C PHE A 10 -9.64 10.90 -7.63
N ARG A 11 -10.14 11.74 -6.72
CA ARG A 11 -11.41 11.53 -6.03
C ARG A 11 -12.57 11.46 -7.03
N ALA A 12 -12.57 12.29 -8.06
CA ALA A 12 -13.60 12.30 -9.10
C ALA A 12 -13.53 11.09 -10.05
N GLN A 13 -12.32 10.60 -10.34
CA GLN A 13 -12.09 9.41 -11.17
C GLN A 13 -12.45 8.10 -10.44
N ASP A 14 -12.22 8.06 -9.13
CA ASP A 14 -12.44 6.86 -8.34
C ASP A 14 -13.94 6.60 -8.17
N HIS A 15 -14.45 5.57 -8.88
CA HIS A 15 -15.87 5.25 -9.05
C HIS A 15 -16.66 4.98 -7.75
N GLY A 16 -16.01 4.98 -6.58
CA GLY A 16 -16.65 4.86 -5.28
C GLY A 16 -16.97 6.21 -4.66
N LYS A 17 -18.23 6.66 -4.74
CA LYS A 17 -18.76 7.65 -3.78
C LYS A 17 -18.78 7.11 -2.35
N ASP A 18 -18.71 5.79 -2.21
CA ASP A 18 -18.63 5.11 -0.93
C ASP A 18 -17.20 5.16 -0.39
N PRO A 19 -16.92 5.93 0.69
CA PRO A 19 -15.59 6.02 1.27
C PRO A 19 -15.09 4.66 1.79
N LEU A 20 -15.96 3.67 2.01
CA LEU A 20 -15.53 2.33 2.39
C LEU A 20 -14.94 1.52 1.23
N LYS A 21 -15.17 1.95 -0.01
CA LYS A 21 -14.69 1.30 -1.24
C LYS A 21 -13.75 2.17 -2.06
N ALA A 22 -13.72 3.47 -1.79
CA ALA A 22 -12.79 4.38 -2.43
C ALA A 22 -11.34 4.02 -2.10
N ARG A 23 -10.48 4.17 -3.10
CA ARG A 23 -9.08 3.79 -3.17
C ARG A 23 -8.16 5.02 -3.24
N TRP A 24 -8.67 6.17 -3.66
CA TRP A 24 -7.87 7.40 -3.78
C TRP A 24 -7.15 7.74 -2.47
N TYR A 25 -7.83 7.65 -1.32
CA TYR A 25 -7.24 8.05 -0.03
C TYR A 25 -6.24 7.03 0.52
N ILE A 26 -6.40 5.72 0.26
CA ILE A 26 -5.42 4.72 0.70
C ILE A 26 -4.14 4.80 -0.13
N VAL A 27 -4.26 5.10 -1.42
CA VAL A 27 -3.10 5.34 -2.29
C VAL A 27 -2.42 6.67 -1.91
N ALA A 28 -3.21 7.71 -1.63
CA ALA A 28 -2.70 9.00 -1.22
C ALA A 28 -1.95 8.93 0.12
N ILE A 29 -2.51 8.29 1.16
CA ILE A 29 -1.82 8.21 2.47
C ILE A 29 -0.52 7.41 2.36
N ALA A 30 -0.47 6.35 1.56
CA ALA A 30 0.75 5.59 1.33
C ALA A 30 1.85 6.44 0.67
N ALA A 31 1.46 7.26 -0.31
CA ALA A 31 2.37 8.19 -0.98
C ALA A 31 2.81 9.34 -0.06
N LEU A 32 1.91 9.97 0.70
CA LEU A 32 2.24 11.03 1.66
C LEU A 32 3.21 10.54 2.73
N ALA A 33 2.96 9.33 3.29
CA ALA A 33 3.85 8.72 4.26
C ALA A 33 5.25 8.49 3.67
N ALA A 34 5.34 7.93 2.46
CA ALA A 34 6.61 7.74 1.77
C ALA A 34 7.33 9.06 1.45
N ALA A 35 6.58 10.10 1.09
CA ALA A 35 7.06 11.45 0.79
C ALA A 35 7.49 12.26 2.02
N SER A 36 7.32 11.73 3.25
CA SER A 36 7.52 12.50 4.50
C SER A 36 6.59 13.71 4.63
N ALA A 37 5.42 13.69 3.99
CA ALA A 37 4.40 14.73 4.02
C ALA A 37 3.35 14.48 5.12
N SER A 38 3.84 14.29 6.35
CA SER A 38 3.01 13.89 7.50
C SER A 38 2.01 14.94 7.98
N GLU A 39 2.29 16.21 7.72
CA GLU A 39 1.50 17.37 8.10
C GLU A 39 0.10 17.36 7.48
N ASP A 40 -0.05 16.76 6.30
CA ASP A 40 -1.30 16.75 5.54
C ASP A 40 -2.14 15.48 5.77
N THR A 41 -1.66 14.52 6.58
CA THR A 41 -2.41 13.28 6.86
C THR A 41 -3.72 13.51 7.62
N PRO A 42 -3.84 14.46 8.57
CA PRO A 42 -5.12 14.78 9.18
C PRO A 42 -6.10 15.42 8.18
N GLU A 43 -5.60 16.23 7.24
CA GLU A 43 -6.44 16.81 6.19
C GLU A 43 -6.98 15.72 5.27
N LEU A 44 -6.12 14.80 4.81
CA LEU A 44 -6.54 13.65 4.01
C LEU A 44 -7.67 12.85 4.69
N TYR A 45 -7.49 12.54 5.98
CA TYR A 45 -8.49 11.80 6.74
C TYR A 45 -9.83 12.56 6.79
N ARG A 46 -9.82 13.87 7.07
CA ARG A 46 -11.05 14.68 7.02
C ARG A 46 -11.71 14.65 5.65
N LEU A 47 -10.94 14.73 4.55
CA LEU A 47 -11.49 14.72 3.20
C LEU A 47 -12.24 13.42 2.85
N CYS A 48 -11.88 12.29 3.46
CA CYS A 48 -12.56 11.01 3.23
C CYS A 48 -13.61 10.63 4.29
N THR A 49 -13.67 11.33 5.43
CA THR A 49 -14.65 11.05 6.49
C THR A 49 -15.67 12.15 6.76
N ASP A 50 -15.54 13.33 6.15
CA ASP A 50 -16.47 14.44 6.39
C ASP A 50 -17.95 14.02 6.19
N GLY A 51 -18.78 14.31 7.19
CA GLY A 51 -20.20 13.96 7.22
C GLY A 51 -20.52 12.47 7.45
N LEU A 52 -19.53 11.61 7.73
CA LEU A 52 -19.80 10.20 8.03
C LEU A 52 -20.22 9.97 9.49
N PRO A 53 -21.09 8.98 9.75
CA PRO A 53 -21.28 8.46 11.10
C PRO A 53 -19.99 7.83 11.64
N LEU A 54 -19.75 7.96 12.94
CA LEU A 54 -18.54 7.47 13.62
C LEU A 54 -18.17 6.02 13.28
N GLU A 55 -19.16 5.12 13.22
CA GLU A 55 -18.92 3.72 12.87
C GLU A 55 -18.32 3.54 11.47
N LYS A 56 -18.70 4.39 10.50
CA LYS A 56 -18.10 4.39 9.17
C LYS A 56 -16.73 5.06 9.16
N GLU A 57 -16.55 6.12 9.95
CA GLU A 57 -15.23 6.75 10.12
C GLU A 57 -14.19 5.74 10.62
N LYS A 58 -14.54 4.91 11.60
CA LYS A 58 -13.68 3.83 12.12
C LYS A 58 -13.27 2.82 11.03
N LEU A 59 -14.18 2.47 10.12
CA LEU A 59 -13.85 1.59 8.99
C LEU A 59 -12.90 2.27 8.00
N VAL A 60 -13.03 3.58 7.76
CA VAL A 60 -12.07 4.36 6.97
C VAL A 60 -10.71 4.43 7.69
N GLN A 61 -10.69 4.63 9.02
CA GLN A 61 -9.46 4.59 9.80
C GLN A 61 -8.71 3.28 9.63
N ARG A 62 -9.40 2.13 9.65
CA ARG A 62 -8.76 0.83 9.41
C ARG A 62 -8.03 0.80 8.08
N ARG A 63 -8.67 1.27 7.01
CA ARG A 63 -8.10 1.31 5.66
C ARG A 63 -6.89 2.25 5.57
N VAL A 64 -6.97 3.43 6.18
CA VAL A 64 -5.85 4.40 6.26
C VAL A 64 -4.68 3.83 7.06
N LYS A 65 -4.93 3.30 8.26
CA LYS A 65 -3.92 2.68 9.14
C LYS A 65 -3.25 1.50 8.45
N GLU A 66 -4.03 0.65 7.77
CA GLU A 66 -3.51 -0.52 7.05
C GLU A 66 -2.64 -0.11 5.85
N ALA A 67 -3.03 0.92 5.10
CA ALA A 67 -2.23 1.40 3.97
C ALA A 67 -0.84 1.89 4.41
N VAL A 68 -0.77 2.65 5.52
CA VAL A 68 0.51 3.08 6.09
C VAL A 68 1.30 1.88 6.63
N LEU A 69 0.66 1.02 7.42
CA LEU A 69 1.32 -0.14 8.03
C LEU A 69 1.92 -1.10 7.00
N LYS A 70 1.17 -1.43 5.93
CA LYS A 70 1.67 -2.33 4.89
C LYS A 70 2.81 -1.71 4.08
N THR A 71 2.81 -0.40 3.89
CA THR A 71 3.84 0.28 3.08
C THR A 71 5.04 0.72 3.90
N SER A 72 4.98 0.71 5.24
CA SER A 72 6.08 1.11 6.11
C SER A 72 7.34 0.24 5.96
N MET A 73 7.19 -0.99 5.44
CA MET A 73 8.33 -1.83 5.11
C MET A 73 9.23 -1.23 4.00
N LEU A 74 8.71 -0.31 3.19
CA LEU A 74 9.41 0.28 2.05
C LEU A 74 10.19 1.54 2.41
N TYR A 75 9.66 2.34 3.34
CA TYR A 75 10.22 3.64 3.72
C TYR A 75 10.60 3.76 5.21
N GLY A 76 10.39 2.69 5.97
CA GLY A 76 10.75 2.58 7.38
C GLY A 76 9.66 3.02 8.35
N VAL A 77 9.74 2.49 9.57
CA VAL A 77 8.85 2.81 10.69
C VAL A 77 8.81 4.31 11.02
N PRO A 78 9.93 5.09 11.00
CA PRO A 78 9.88 6.51 11.36
C PRO A 78 8.86 7.32 10.57
N LYS A 79 8.80 7.15 9.24
CA LYS A 79 7.83 7.87 8.41
C LYS A 79 6.38 7.38 8.63
N ALA A 80 6.20 6.11 8.95
CA ALA A 80 4.89 5.58 9.32
C ALA A 80 4.38 6.24 10.62
N LEU A 81 5.25 6.40 11.62
CA LEU A 81 4.90 7.10 12.86
C LEU A 81 4.59 8.57 12.60
N GLN A 82 5.40 9.24 11.77
CA GLN A 82 5.14 10.62 11.35
C GLN A 82 3.78 10.75 10.67
N ALA A 83 3.38 9.80 9.82
CA ALA A 83 2.08 9.84 9.17
C ALA A 83 0.91 9.56 10.15
N LEU A 84 1.07 8.60 11.08
CA LEU A 84 -0.02 8.13 11.95
C LEU A 84 -0.24 8.99 13.20
N TYR A 85 0.83 9.46 13.84
CA TYR A 85 0.72 10.13 15.15
C TYR A 85 -0.06 11.44 15.11
N PRO A 86 0.07 12.31 14.10
CA PRO A 86 -0.78 13.50 13.98
C PRO A 86 -2.27 13.15 13.96
N MET A 87 -2.65 12.07 13.28
CA MET A 87 -4.03 11.59 13.27
C MET A 87 -4.45 11.07 14.65
N PHE A 88 -3.62 10.25 15.31
CA PHE A 88 -3.92 9.71 16.64
C PHE A 88 -4.12 10.82 17.67
N ASN A 89 -3.27 11.86 17.62
CA ASN A 89 -3.35 13.02 18.50
C ASN A 89 -4.59 13.90 18.23
N SER A 90 -5.24 13.73 17.07
CA SER A 90 -6.45 14.48 16.70
C SER A 90 -7.76 13.77 17.07
N TRP A 91 -7.69 12.51 17.50
CA TRP A 91 -8.85 11.68 17.81
C TRP A 91 -9.01 11.50 19.33
N THR A 92 -10.26 11.39 19.79
CA THR A 92 -10.55 10.90 21.15
C THR A 92 -10.44 9.38 21.22
N ASP A 93 -10.29 8.82 22.42
CA ASP A 93 -10.26 7.37 22.62
C ASP A 93 -11.50 6.66 22.05
N GLU A 94 -12.67 7.30 22.12
CA GLU A 94 -13.91 6.76 21.54
C GLU A 94 -13.85 6.73 19.99
N GLN A 95 -13.16 7.69 19.38
CA GLN A 95 -13.01 7.76 17.94
C GLN A 95 -11.97 6.78 17.39
N ILE A 96 -10.96 6.42 18.17
CA ILE A 96 -9.87 5.56 17.73
C ILE A 96 -10.36 4.12 17.54
N ASP A 97 -10.35 3.65 16.30
CA ASP A 97 -10.52 2.21 16.03
C ASP A 97 -9.26 1.42 16.43
N THR A 98 -9.45 0.30 17.13
CA THR A 98 -8.37 -0.53 17.67
C THR A 98 -8.29 -1.93 17.03
N TYR A 99 -9.07 -2.17 15.97
CA TYR A 99 -9.08 -3.47 15.29
C TYR A 99 -7.76 -3.69 14.55
N GLY A 100 -7.20 -4.90 14.71
CA GLY A 100 -5.97 -5.31 14.05
C GLY A 100 -6.03 -6.78 13.67
N PRO A 101 -6.18 -7.12 12.37
CA PRO A 101 -6.49 -8.50 11.95
C PRO A 101 -5.38 -9.48 12.36
N ARG A 102 -4.12 -9.06 12.28
CA ARG A 102 -2.95 -9.87 12.66
C ARG A 102 -2.89 -10.11 14.17
N SER A 103 -3.10 -9.07 14.97
CA SER A 103 -3.09 -9.19 16.43
C SER A 103 -4.25 -10.04 16.93
N GLU A 104 -5.42 -9.92 16.31
CA GLU A 104 -6.57 -10.77 16.60
C GLU A 104 -6.34 -12.23 16.23
N ALA A 105 -5.82 -12.50 15.03
CA ALA A 105 -5.48 -13.85 14.60
C ALA A 105 -4.48 -14.53 15.56
N VAL A 106 -3.45 -13.80 15.99
CA VAL A 106 -2.49 -14.31 16.99
C VAL A 106 -3.16 -14.60 18.33
N ARG A 107 -3.98 -13.68 18.85
CA ARG A 107 -4.72 -13.90 20.11
C ARG A 107 -5.69 -15.07 20.03
N ALA A 108 -6.29 -15.28 18.87
CA ALA A 108 -7.21 -16.38 18.61
C ALA A 108 -6.48 -17.72 18.38
N GLY A 109 -5.14 -17.74 18.35
CA GLY A 109 -4.38 -18.96 18.09
C GLY A 109 -4.55 -19.49 16.67
N ALA A 110 -4.73 -18.60 15.69
CA ALA A 110 -4.87 -18.99 14.29
C ALA A 110 -3.64 -19.78 13.81
N ASP A 111 -3.88 -20.83 13.02
CA ASP A 111 -2.81 -21.68 12.49
C ASP A 111 -1.85 -20.85 11.61
N PRO A 112 -0.55 -20.76 11.97
CA PRO A 112 0.46 -20.10 11.16
C PRO A 112 0.49 -20.55 9.70
N LYS A 113 0.12 -21.82 9.41
CA LYS A 113 0.10 -22.38 8.06
C LYS A 113 -0.86 -21.67 7.12
N ILE A 114 -1.94 -21.11 7.64
CA ILE A 114 -2.91 -20.34 6.83
C ILE A 114 -2.23 -19.05 6.32
N ARG A 115 -1.53 -18.35 7.21
CA ARG A 115 -0.79 -17.13 6.87
C ARG A 115 0.37 -17.44 5.93
N GLU A 116 1.14 -18.50 6.20
CA GLU A 116 2.23 -18.96 5.34
C GLU A 116 1.75 -19.25 3.91
N ALA A 117 0.65 -20.02 3.77
CA ALA A 117 0.08 -20.38 2.48
C ALA A 117 -0.41 -19.14 1.71
N ARG A 118 -1.06 -18.19 2.39
CA ARG A 118 -1.50 -16.93 1.78
C ARG A 118 -0.32 -16.07 1.34
N GLY A 119 0.73 -15.98 2.15
CA GLY A 119 1.97 -15.28 1.81
C GLY A 119 2.64 -15.84 0.56
N GLN A 120 2.79 -17.16 0.51
CA GLN A 120 3.37 -17.85 -0.65
C GLN A 120 2.50 -17.63 -1.91
N HIS A 121 1.18 -17.80 -1.80
CA HIS A 121 0.26 -17.57 -2.91
C HIS A 121 0.35 -16.14 -3.47
N TYR A 122 0.37 -15.14 -2.58
CA TYR A 122 0.54 -13.74 -2.97
C TYR A 122 1.86 -13.50 -3.70
N PHE A 123 2.95 -14.08 -3.19
CA PHE A 123 4.29 -13.94 -3.75
C PHE A 123 4.38 -14.56 -5.15
N ASP A 124 3.80 -15.75 -5.33
CA ASP A 124 3.76 -16.46 -6.61
C ASP A 124 2.97 -15.68 -7.67
N ILE A 125 1.84 -15.06 -7.31
CA ILE A 125 1.09 -14.18 -8.22
C ILE A 125 1.93 -12.94 -8.57
N THR A 126 2.58 -12.33 -7.59
CA THR A 126 3.32 -11.08 -7.79
C THR A 126 4.48 -11.27 -8.76
N TRP A 127 5.19 -12.39 -8.68
CA TRP A 127 6.44 -12.61 -9.43
C TRP A 127 6.33 -13.63 -10.55
N THR A 128 5.19 -14.31 -10.72
CA THR A 128 5.05 -15.61 -11.40
C THR A 128 5.79 -16.74 -10.67
N PRO A 129 5.28 -17.98 -10.66
CA PRO A 129 5.85 -19.06 -9.83
C PRO A 129 7.33 -19.36 -10.11
N ALA A 130 7.77 -19.32 -11.37
CA ALA A 130 9.14 -19.68 -11.72
C ALA A 130 10.17 -18.64 -11.22
N ILE A 131 9.88 -17.36 -11.43
CA ILE A 131 10.72 -16.24 -10.99
C ILE A 131 10.65 -16.10 -9.47
N ALA A 132 9.46 -16.30 -8.88
CA ALA A 132 9.28 -16.35 -7.44
C ALA A 132 10.25 -17.36 -6.81
N HIS A 133 10.19 -18.62 -7.24
CA HIS A 133 11.04 -19.68 -6.72
C HIS A 133 12.53 -19.35 -6.86
N ALA A 134 12.98 -18.91 -8.04
CA ALA A 134 14.37 -18.56 -8.28
C ALA A 134 14.86 -17.42 -7.36
N ASN A 135 14.05 -16.38 -7.16
CA ASN A 135 14.37 -15.28 -6.25
C ASN A 135 14.44 -15.75 -4.79
N GLN A 136 13.48 -16.57 -4.36
CA GLN A 136 13.45 -17.12 -3.00
C GLN A 136 14.68 -18.00 -2.71
N GLU A 137 15.05 -18.86 -3.66
CA GLU A 137 16.21 -19.75 -3.54
C GLU A 137 17.52 -18.95 -3.49
N LYS A 138 17.66 -17.93 -4.34
CA LYS A 138 18.80 -16.99 -4.31
C LYS A 138 18.93 -16.29 -2.96
N ASN A 139 17.83 -15.74 -2.43
CA ASN A 139 17.83 -15.05 -1.15
C ASN A 139 18.17 -15.99 0.00
N ARG A 140 17.59 -17.20 0.03
CA ARG A 140 17.91 -18.21 1.05
C ARG A 140 19.37 -18.65 1.00
N LYS A 141 19.95 -18.79 -0.19
CA LYS A 141 21.34 -19.20 -0.38
C LYS A 141 22.34 -18.14 0.07
N TYR A 142 22.12 -16.89 -0.32
CA TYR A 142 23.12 -15.83 -0.13
C TYR A 142 22.88 -14.94 1.09
N HIS A 143 21.64 -14.87 1.60
CA HIS A 143 21.29 -14.09 2.78
C HIS A 143 20.03 -14.66 3.47
N PRO A 144 20.16 -15.74 4.26
CA PRO A 144 19.01 -16.37 4.94
C PRO A 144 18.16 -15.40 5.76
N ASP A 145 18.77 -14.46 6.48
CA ASP A 145 18.03 -13.46 7.26
C ASP A 145 17.23 -12.47 6.39
N PHE A 146 17.70 -12.16 5.18
CA PHE A 146 16.91 -11.39 4.22
C PHE A 146 15.75 -12.22 3.69
N SER A 147 15.93 -13.53 3.52
CA SER A 147 14.81 -14.45 3.20
C SER A 147 13.78 -14.46 4.33
N LEU A 148 14.21 -14.54 5.59
CA LEU A 148 13.36 -14.47 6.78
C LEU A 148 12.58 -13.14 6.81
N LEU A 149 13.29 -12.02 6.67
CA LEU A 149 12.68 -10.70 6.64
C LEU A 149 11.66 -10.60 5.50
N ASN A 150 12.08 -10.85 4.26
CA ASN A 150 11.23 -10.60 3.11
C ASN A 150 10.06 -11.59 3.02
N GLN A 151 10.32 -12.91 3.04
CA GLN A 151 9.25 -13.89 2.84
C GLN A 151 8.32 -13.96 4.05
N GLN A 152 8.88 -14.27 5.22
CA GLN A 152 8.07 -14.53 6.39
C GLN A 152 7.59 -13.23 7.00
N MET A 153 8.50 -12.33 7.36
CA MET A 153 8.12 -11.13 8.09
C MET A 153 7.35 -10.14 7.24
N LEU A 154 7.66 -9.97 5.94
CA LEU A 154 6.94 -9.02 5.08
C LEU A 154 5.74 -9.65 4.37
N TYR A 155 5.95 -10.66 3.52
CA TYR A 155 4.88 -11.16 2.67
C TYR A 155 3.80 -11.94 3.44
N GLU A 156 4.17 -12.87 4.32
CA GLU A 156 3.19 -13.64 5.07
C GLU A 156 2.39 -12.77 6.05
N TRP A 157 3.09 -11.94 6.85
CA TRP A 157 2.42 -11.10 7.83
C TRP A 157 1.73 -9.91 7.21
N TRP A 158 2.44 -9.05 6.48
CA TRP A 158 1.93 -7.72 6.16
C TRP A 158 1.31 -7.66 4.76
N VAL A 159 2.05 -8.04 3.73
CA VAL A 159 1.62 -7.79 2.34
C VAL A 159 0.38 -8.59 1.98
N SER A 160 0.36 -9.89 2.30
CA SER A 160 -0.69 -10.81 1.87
C SER A 160 -1.98 -10.77 2.70
N GLU A 161 -1.99 -10.09 3.85
CA GLU A 161 -3.17 -10.00 4.72
C GLU A 161 -4.28 -9.15 4.08
N ASP A 162 -5.44 -9.74 3.84
CA ASP A 162 -6.49 -9.17 3.00
C ASP A 162 -7.78 -8.78 3.76
N ALA A 163 -7.79 -8.87 5.10
CA ALA A 163 -8.96 -8.56 5.91
C ALA A 163 -9.42 -7.09 5.85
N ILE A 164 -8.56 -6.14 5.47
CA ILE A 164 -8.87 -4.70 5.38
C ILE A 164 -8.69 -4.15 3.96
N LEU A 165 -7.51 -4.39 3.37
CA LEU A 165 -7.19 -4.00 2.00
C LEU A 165 -7.01 -5.25 1.16
N SER A 166 -7.72 -5.32 0.04
CA SER A 166 -7.54 -6.37 -0.96
C SER A 166 -6.11 -6.39 -1.52
N ASN A 167 -5.74 -7.46 -2.21
CA ASN A 167 -4.43 -7.59 -2.85
C ASN A 167 -4.19 -6.51 -3.90
N VAL A 168 -5.22 -6.14 -4.68
CA VAL A 168 -5.16 -5.04 -5.66
C VAL A 168 -4.91 -3.70 -4.97
N GLU A 169 -5.69 -3.37 -3.94
CA GLU A 169 -5.52 -2.13 -3.17
C GLU A 169 -4.13 -2.04 -2.52
N THR A 170 -3.63 -3.17 -2.02
CA THR A 170 -2.28 -3.29 -1.47
C THR A 170 -1.24 -2.95 -2.53
N GLN A 171 -1.30 -3.56 -3.71
CA GLN A 171 -0.37 -3.27 -4.81
C GLN A 171 -0.45 -1.81 -5.29
N MET A 172 -1.65 -1.21 -5.30
CA MET A 172 -1.82 0.22 -5.62
C MET A 172 -1.10 1.10 -4.59
N CYS A 173 -1.26 0.83 -3.29
CA CYS A 173 -0.56 1.55 -2.23
C CYS A 173 0.96 1.36 -2.31
N THR A 174 1.41 0.11 -2.51
CA THR A 174 2.84 -0.23 -2.65
C THR A 174 3.47 0.49 -3.84
N THR A 175 2.79 0.54 -4.98
CA THR A 175 3.25 1.26 -6.18
C THR A 175 3.47 2.74 -5.90
N ALA A 176 2.48 3.42 -5.31
CA ALA A 176 2.58 4.84 -5.02
C ALA A 176 3.67 5.16 -3.96
N ALA A 177 3.80 4.31 -2.93
CA ALA A 177 4.86 4.44 -1.95
C ALA A 177 6.26 4.27 -2.56
N LEU A 178 6.46 3.33 -3.50
CA LEU A 178 7.75 3.11 -4.16
C LEU A 178 8.15 4.27 -5.09
N ILE A 179 7.17 4.87 -5.79
CA ILE A 179 7.38 6.08 -6.58
C ILE A 179 7.91 7.20 -5.70
N CYS A 180 7.25 7.47 -4.57
CA CYS A 180 7.65 8.51 -3.62
C CYS A 180 8.93 8.16 -2.83
N SER A 181 9.38 6.91 -2.87
CA SER A 181 10.61 6.43 -2.23
C SER A 181 11.81 6.36 -3.19
N ASN A 182 11.70 6.88 -4.42
CA ASN A 182 12.75 6.85 -5.44
C ASN A 182 13.18 5.41 -5.84
N SER A 183 12.22 4.50 -5.95
CA SER A 183 12.45 3.07 -6.26
C SER A 183 11.78 2.67 -7.60
N PRO A 184 12.24 3.20 -8.74
CA PRO A 184 11.53 3.08 -10.03
C PRO A 184 11.39 1.64 -10.53
N VAL A 185 12.42 0.82 -10.35
CA VAL A 185 12.40 -0.60 -10.77
C VAL A 185 11.36 -1.39 -9.98
N GLN A 186 11.32 -1.20 -8.65
CA GLN A 186 10.33 -1.84 -7.80
C GLN A 186 8.92 -1.28 -8.07
N ALA A 187 8.79 0.02 -8.35
CA ALA A 187 7.51 0.62 -8.74
C ALA A 187 6.98 -0.03 -10.02
N LEU A 188 7.81 -0.24 -11.05
CA LEU A 188 7.48 -1.00 -12.25
C LEU A 188 6.96 -2.40 -11.91
N TRP A 189 7.69 -3.14 -11.08
CA TRP A 189 7.31 -4.49 -10.68
C TRP A 189 5.94 -4.55 -9.98
N HIS A 190 5.70 -3.65 -9.03
CA HIS A 190 4.44 -3.61 -8.28
C HIS A 190 3.28 -3.05 -9.10
N THR A 191 3.57 -2.21 -10.10
CA THR A 191 2.57 -1.79 -11.10
C THR A 191 2.09 -2.98 -11.94
N ARG A 192 2.99 -3.88 -12.36
CA ARG A 192 2.61 -5.19 -12.94
C ARG A 192 1.81 -6.03 -11.94
N GLY A 193 2.22 -6.01 -10.67
CA GLY A 193 1.52 -6.66 -9.56
C GLY A 193 0.04 -6.30 -9.46
N ILE A 194 -0.33 -5.03 -9.67
CA ILE A 194 -1.74 -4.59 -9.67
C ILE A 194 -2.56 -5.43 -10.65
N VAL A 195 -2.07 -5.59 -11.89
CA VAL A 195 -2.77 -6.35 -12.94
C VAL A 195 -2.74 -7.86 -12.65
N ARG A 196 -1.61 -8.40 -12.20
CA ARG A 196 -1.48 -9.83 -11.86
C ARG A 196 -2.45 -10.25 -10.74
N HIS A 197 -2.70 -9.37 -9.77
CA HIS A 197 -3.66 -9.59 -8.69
C HIS A 197 -5.13 -9.34 -9.09
N GLY A 198 -5.41 -9.14 -10.39
CA GLY A 198 -6.76 -8.98 -10.94
C GLY A 198 -7.25 -7.53 -11.04
N GLY A 199 -6.37 -6.55 -10.81
CA GLY A 199 -6.67 -5.15 -11.09
C GLY A 199 -6.67 -4.84 -12.59
N SER A 200 -7.31 -3.74 -12.97
CA SER A 200 -7.33 -3.27 -14.34
C SER A 200 -6.10 -2.40 -14.67
N MET A 201 -5.85 -2.21 -15.96
CA MET A 201 -4.87 -1.21 -16.44
C MET A 201 -5.20 0.21 -15.94
N ALA A 202 -6.50 0.52 -15.79
CA ALA A 202 -6.94 1.79 -15.24
C ALA A 202 -6.57 1.92 -13.75
N ASP A 203 -6.63 0.83 -12.97
CA ASP A 203 -6.21 0.82 -11.57
C ASP A 203 -4.69 1.02 -11.44
N ALA A 204 -3.92 0.36 -12.32
CA ALA A 204 -2.46 0.53 -12.38
C ALA A 204 -2.09 1.98 -12.71
N LYS A 205 -2.73 2.56 -13.72
CA LYS A 205 -2.55 3.96 -14.11
C LYS A 205 -2.95 4.92 -13.00
N PHE A 206 -4.09 4.68 -12.35
CA PHE A 206 -4.57 5.48 -11.23
C PHE A 206 -3.54 5.54 -10.09
N ALA A 207 -3.02 4.39 -9.68
CA ALA A 207 -2.04 4.32 -8.60
C ALA A 207 -0.73 5.04 -8.95
N GLN A 208 -0.24 4.85 -10.18
CA GLN A 208 0.99 5.50 -10.65
C GLN A 208 0.82 7.01 -10.77
N ASP A 209 -0.28 7.48 -11.36
CA ASP A 209 -0.55 8.89 -11.59
C ASP A 209 -0.74 9.66 -10.27
N LEU A 210 -1.42 9.05 -9.30
CA LEU A 210 -1.57 9.64 -7.97
C LEU A 210 -0.25 9.68 -7.21
N GLY A 211 0.53 8.59 -7.24
CA GLY A 211 1.87 8.56 -6.64
C GLY A 211 2.79 9.64 -7.24
N LEU A 212 2.78 9.82 -8.55
CA LEU A 212 3.55 10.86 -9.23
C LEU A 212 3.03 12.28 -8.95
N ALA A 213 1.71 12.48 -8.80
CA ALA A 213 1.15 13.77 -8.44
C ALA A 213 1.61 14.22 -7.05
N ILE A 214 1.58 13.31 -6.07
CA ILE A 214 2.09 13.56 -4.71
C ILE A 214 3.61 13.76 -4.75
N ALA A 215 4.36 12.89 -5.44
CA ALA A 215 5.81 13.04 -5.56
C ALA A 215 6.21 14.41 -6.11
N ARG A 216 5.50 14.92 -7.13
CA ARG A 216 5.72 16.28 -7.65
C ARG A 216 5.37 17.38 -6.64
N ALA A 217 4.26 17.23 -5.92
CA ALA A 217 3.80 18.23 -4.97
C ALA A 217 4.77 18.42 -3.78
N TYR A 218 5.45 17.34 -3.37
CA TYR A 218 6.40 17.33 -2.24
C TYR A 218 7.86 17.17 -2.67
N ASP A 219 8.19 17.50 -3.93
CA ASP A 219 9.56 17.50 -4.48
C ASP A 219 10.34 16.19 -4.24
N CYS A 220 9.65 15.06 -4.30
CA CYS A 220 10.27 13.75 -4.16
C CYS A 220 11.04 13.38 -5.43
N LYS A 221 12.22 12.78 -5.25
CA LYS A 221 12.91 12.09 -6.34
C LYS A 221 12.16 10.79 -6.67
N THR A 222 11.89 10.56 -7.95
CA THR A 222 11.18 9.35 -8.41
C THR A 222 12.04 8.40 -9.22
N GLY A 223 13.20 8.86 -9.71
CA GLY A 223 13.97 8.17 -10.73
C GLY A 223 13.18 8.09 -12.06
N GLU A 224 13.63 7.22 -12.95
CA GLU A 224 12.99 6.99 -14.25
C GLU A 224 11.81 6.01 -14.11
N ILE A 225 10.61 6.55 -13.87
CA ILE A 225 9.38 5.75 -13.79
C ILE A 225 8.94 5.33 -15.18
N THR A 226 8.92 4.01 -15.44
CA THR A 226 8.26 3.45 -16.63
C THR A 226 6.75 3.64 -16.53
N ARG A 227 6.19 4.36 -17.50
CA ARG A 227 4.76 4.69 -17.51
C ARG A 227 3.92 3.47 -17.82
N VAL A 228 2.73 3.36 -17.22
CA VAL A 228 1.85 2.17 -17.38
C VAL A 228 1.61 1.81 -18.83
N GLU A 229 1.51 2.80 -19.71
CA GLU A 229 1.31 2.62 -21.15
C GLU A 229 2.51 1.96 -21.85
N ASP A 230 3.70 2.06 -21.27
CA ASP A 230 4.97 1.56 -21.80
C ASP A 230 5.45 0.27 -21.09
N ILE A 231 4.72 -0.21 -20.08
CA ILE A 231 5.06 -1.44 -19.37
C ILE A 231 4.69 -2.65 -20.24
N ASP A 232 5.65 -3.54 -20.46
CA ASP A 232 5.35 -4.89 -20.96
C ASP A 232 4.67 -5.72 -19.87
N PHE A 233 3.43 -6.16 -20.07
CA PHE A 233 2.70 -7.04 -19.15
C PHE A 233 2.73 -8.52 -19.58
N SER A 234 3.47 -8.88 -20.63
CA SER A 234 3.54 -10.24 -21.17
C SER A 234 4.48 -11.19 -20.42
N ASP A 235 5.09 -10.73 -19.32
CA ASP A 235 6.09 -11.46 -18.52
C ASP A 235 7.36 -11.87 -19.31
N SER A 236 7.57 -11.30 -20.50
CA SER A 236 8.74 -11.59 -21.34
C SER A 236 10.05 -10.98 -20.82
N THR A 237 9.93 -10.01 -19.92
CA THR A 237 11.05 -9.38 -19.21
C THR A 237 11.11 -9.85 -17.75
N PRO A 238 12.20 -10.52 -17.32
CA PRO A 238 12.39 -10.86 -15.92
C PRO A 238 12.46 -9.58 -15.06
N PRO A 239 12.06 -9.64 -13.78
CA PRO A 239 12.23 -8.53 -12.85
C PRO A 239 13.70 -8.20 -12.63
#